data_AF-A0A449AYE7-F1
#
_entry.id   AF-A0A449AYE7-F1
#
_cell.length_a   1.000
_cell.length_b   1.000
_cell.length_c   1.000
_cell.angle_alpha   90.00
_cell.angle_beta   90.00
_cell.angle_gamma   90.00
#
_symmetry.space_group_name_H-M   'P 1'
#
loop_
_entity.id
_entity.type
_entity.pdbx_description
1 polymer ?
#
loop_
_entity_poly.entity_id
_entity_poly.type
_entity_poly.pdbx_seq_one_letter_code
_entity_poly.pdbx_strand_id
1 'polypeptide(L)'
;MDTTIFRVFIYLGGIMRQLKAHEWLELFGSYEDYKNNLISKNDFELKYYSIRGFSFFDRKFNEAKKYFVFKYNRYNLGMINIESQTGKSSKKGKGSGRPKRQKITPIEIVKKEWEKMPKEQLIEILEIYKDSFDRNNIEVDISKIKKSSLSTRKLGLCFNKSKSTIHNLKTKEQQTRKKSVNTKYDELIIKSFKKNKGLFGRKRLESYIRTKFQIDLNYRTIGRAMRRLNLFCLIRRKKIDREQKNTNVKFIDLVNRDYHG
;
A
#
# COMPACT_ATOMS: atom_id res chain seq x y z
N MET A 1 -17.16 29.60 -49.31
CA MET A 1 -17.25 30.61 -48.24
C MET A 1 -16.84 29.94 -46.95
N ASP A 2 -15.62 30.25 -46.52
CA ASP A 2 -14.89 29.51 -45.50
C ASP A 2 -15.50 29.68 -44.11
N THR A 3 -16.01 28.58 -43.56
CA THR A 3 -16.55 28.45 -42.19
C THR A 3 -15.48 28.05 -41.18
N THR A 4 -14.24 28.50 -41.38
CA THR A 4 -13.06 28.13 -40.59
C THR A 4 -12.53 29.30 -39.74
N ILE A 5 -13.40 30.01 -39.03
CA ILE A 5 -13.01 30.90 -37.93
C ILE A 5 -13.89 30.64 -36.70
N PHE A 6 -13.88 29.40 -36.21
CA PHE A 6 -14.47 29.05 -34.91
C PHE A 6 -13.55 28.12 -34.10
N ARG A 7 -12.30 28.54 -33.95
CA ARG A 7 -11.37 28.15 -32.89
C ARG A 7 -10.51 29.40 -32.69
N VAL A 8 -10.58 30.13 -31.58
CA VAL A 8 -10.16 29.71 -30.25
C VAL A 8 -10.75 30.74 -29.28
N PHE A 9 -11.81 30.39 -28.55
CA PHE A 9 -12.08 31.05 -27.27
C PHE A 9 -11.41 30.16 -26.22
N ILE A 10 -10.16 30.47 -25.88
CA ILE A 10 -9.55 29.88 -24.69
C ILE A 10 -10.43 30.30 -23.51
N TYR A 11 -11.07 29.31 -22.94
CA TYR A 11 -11.67 29.38 -21.62
C TYR A 11 -10.59 29.80 -20.63
N LEU A 12 -10.60 31.06 -20.20
CA LEU A 12 -10.13 31.46 -18.86
C LEU A 12 -11.15 30.97 -17.81
N GLY A 13 -11.54 29.70 -17.91
CA GLY A 13 -12.71 29.07 -17.29
C GLY A 13 -12.59 28.81 -15.80
N GLY A 14 -11.85 29.63 -15.07
CA GLY A 14 -11.74 29.50 -13.61
C GLY A 14 -11.23 30.73 -12.87
N ILE A 15 -10.93 31.85 -13.54
CA ILE A 15 -10.24 32.99 -12.91
C ILE A 15 -11.09 34.26 -12.90
N MET A 16 -12.19 34.31 -13.65
CA MET A 16 -12.87 35.57 -13.97
C MET A 16 -14.40 35.46 -13.92
N ARG A 17 -15.07 36.34 -13.15
CA ARG A 17 -16.54 36.44 -13.11
C ARG A 17 -17.06 36.77 -14.51
N GLN A 18 -17.99 35.94 -15.00
CA GLN A 18 -18.69 36.19 -16.25
C GLN A 18 -19.73 37.29 -16.03
N LEU A 19 -19.59 38.42 -16.74
CA LEU A 19 -20.53 39.55 -16.66
C LEU A 19 -21.77 39.30 -17.53
N LYS A 20 -22.93 39.73 -17.04
CA LYS A 20 -24.23 39.74 -17.74
C LYS A 20 -24.25 40.85 -18.81
N ALA A 21 -25.24 40.79 -19.72
CA ALA A 21 -25.34 41.73 -20.84
C ALA A 21 -25.48 43.20 -20.38
N HIS A 22 -26.34 43.48 -19.41
CA HIS A 22 -26.50 44.84 -18.86
C HIS A 22 -25.23 45.35 -18.18
N GLU A 23 -24.51 44.49 -17.45
CA GLU A 23 -23.23 44.83 -16.82
C GLU A 23 -22.16 45.19 -17.87
N TRP A 24 -22.16 44.51 -19.03
CA TRP A 24 -21.27 44.88 -20.15
C TRP A 24 -21.62 46.23 -20.76
N LEU A 25 -22.91 46.50 -20.99
CA LEU A 25 -23.36 47.78 -21.55
C LEU A 25 -23.04 48.94 -20.63
N GLU A 26 -23.25 48.77 -19.32
CA GLU A 26 -22.93 49.77 -18.31
C GLU A 26 -21.43 50.11 -18.28
N LEU A 27 -20.57 49.10 -18.39
CA LEU A 27 -19.12 49.29 -18.46
C LEU A 27 -18.67 49.93 -19.77
N PHE A 28 -19.30 49.59 -20.89
CA PHE A 28 -18.97 50.20 -22.18
C PHE A 28 -19.35 51.67 -22.23
N GLY A 29 -20.53 52.04 -21.73
CA GLY A 29 -20.92 53.45 -21.60
C GLY A 29 -19.96 54.23 -20.71
N SER A 30 -19.63 53.69 -19.53
CA SER A 30 -18.66 54.33 -18.64
C SER A 30 -17.26 54.44 -19.25
N TYR A 31 -16.85 53.49 -20.10
CA TYR A 31 -15.56 53.56 -20.80
C TYR A 31 -15.57 54.60 -21.93
N GLU A 32 -16.71 54.84 -22.56
CA GLU A 32 -16.90 55.97 -23.49
C GLU A 32 -16.80 57.30 -22.78
N ASP A 33 -17.48 57.43 -21.63
CA ASP A 33 -17.39 58.63 -20.80
C ASP A 33 -15.94 58.91 -20.40
N TYR A 34 -15.18 57.88 -20.05
CA TYR A 34 -13.75 57.99 -19.78
C TYR A 34 -12.94 58.42 -21.01
N LYS A 35 -13.16 57.79 -22.17
CA LYS A 35 -12.47 58.17 -23.42
C LYS A 35 -12.76 59.60 -23.86
N ASN A 36 -13.98 60.08 -23.60
CA ASN A 36 -14.43 61.43 -23.91
C ASN A 36 -14.04 62.44 -22.81
N ASN A 37 -13.23 62.03 -21.82
CA ASN A 37 -12.78 62.83 -20.68
C ASN A 37 -13.91 63.40 -19.80
N LEU A 38 -15.08 62.75 -19.79
CA LEU A 38 -16.23 63.12 -18.95
C LEU A 38 -16.08 62.60 -17.51
N ILE A 39 -15.37 61.49 -17.34
CA ILE A 39 -15.03 60.92 -16.02
C ILE A 39 -13.53 60.66 -15.92
N SER A 40 -12.99 60.70 -14.69
CA SER A 40 -11.58 60.40 -14.49
C SER A 40 -11.30 58.91 -14.67
N LYS A 41 -10.03 58.58 -14.93
CA LYS A 41 -9.56 57.20 -15.00
C LYS A 41 -9.90 56.41 -13.73
N ASN A 42 -9.74 57.04 -12.56
CA ASN A 42 -9.99 56.41 -11.27
C ASN A 42 -11.48 56.12 -11.08
N ASP A 43 -12.36 57.00 -11.55
CA ASP A 43 -13.81 56.81 -11.43
C ASP A 43 -14.28 55.62 -12.29
N PHE A 44 -13.75 55.50 -13.51
CA PHE A 44 -13.98 54.33 -14.35
C PHE A 44 -13.45 53.05 -13.68
N GLU A 45 -12.27 53.08 -13.09
CA GLU A 45 -11.68 51.93 -12.41
C GLU A 45 -12.51 51.46 -11.21
N LEU A 46 -12.99 52.40 -10.39
CA LEU A 46 -13.90 52.09 -9.28
C LEU A 46 -15.20 51.43 -9.75
N LYS A 47 -15.80 51.94 -10.83
CA LYS A 47 -17.00 51.35 -11.43
C LYS A 47 -16.73 49.99 -12.06
N TYR A 48 -15.56 49.82 -12.69
CA TYR A 48 -15.12 48.53 -13.18
C TYR A 48 -14.99 47.52 -12.03
N TYR A 49 -14.46 47.92 -10.87
CA TYR A 49 -14.32 47.04 -9.71
C TYR A 49 -15.64 46.67 -9.06
N SER A 50 -16.55 47.63 -8.88
CA SER A 50 -17.85 47.34 -8.26
C SER A 50 -18.62 46.28 -9.05
N ILE A 51 -18.52 46.33 -10.38
CA ILE A 51 -19.15 45.34 -11.26
C ILE A 51 -18.31 44.06 -11.31
N ARG A 52 -16.99 44.11 -11.49
CA ARG A 52 -16.20 42.89 -11.79
C ARG A 52 -15.69 42.13 -10.56
N GLY A 53 -15.55 42.81 -9.41
CA GLY A 53 -15.13 42.23 -8.12
C GLY A 53 -13.63 41.99 -7.93
N PHE A 54 -12.74 42.62 -8.72
CA PHE A 54 -11.27 42.46 -8.62
C PHE A 54 -10.53 43.79 -8.75
N SER A 55 -9.50 44.07 -7.93
CA SER A 55 -8.63 45.28 -7.98
C SER A 55 -7.63 45.27 -9.15
N PHE A 56 -7.21 46.44 -9.69
CA PHE A 56 -6.22 46.57 -10.78
C PHE A 56 -4.86 45.95 -10.43
N PHE A 57 -4.52 45.86 -9.14
CA PHE A 57 -3.15 45.60 -8.71
C PHE A 57 -2.84 44.11 -8.49
N ASP A 58 -3.54 43.24 -9.21
CA ASP A 58 -3.21 41.83 -9.29
C ASP A 58 -2.50 41.53 -10.62
N ARG A 59 -1.41 40.75 -10.61
CA ARG A 59 -0.55 40.47 -11.80
C ARG A 59 -1.32 39.88 -13.00
N LYS A 60 -2.55 39.40 -12.77
CA LYS A 60 -3.55 38.88 -13.72
C LYS A 60 -4.33 39.97 -14.49
N PHE A 61 -4.07 41.24 -14.22
CA PHE A 61 -4.85 42.39 -14.69
C PHE A 61 -4.64 42.76 -16.16
N ASN A 62 -3.44 42.57 -16.73
CA ASN A 62 -3.15 42.97 -18.11
C ASN A 62 -3.98 42.19 -19.15
N GLU A 63 -4.23 40.90 -18.90
CA GLU A 63 -5.07 40.08 -19.77
C GLU A 63 -6.55 40.48 -19.68
N ALA A 64 -7.02 40.79 -18.46
CA ALA A 64 -8.37 41.31 -18.21
C ALA A 64 -8.65 42.58 -19.02
N LYS A 65 -7.72 43.54 -18.94
CA LYS A 65 -7.79 44.82 -19.63
C LYS A 65 -7.75 44.65 -21.14
N LYS A 66 -6.80 43.84 -21.65
CA LYS A 66 -6.73 43.51 -23.08
C LYS A 66 -8.04 42.89 -23.59
N TYR A 67 -8.61 41.96 -22.83
CA TYR A 67 -9.88 41.32 -23.17
C TYR A 67 -11.05 42.32 -23.18
N PHE A 68 -11.13 43.21 -22.18
CA PHE A 68 -12.14 44.25 -22.11
C PHE A 68 -12.08 45.19 -23.32
N VAL A 69 -10.89 45.74 -23.62
CA VAL A 69 -10.69 46.67 -24.74
C VAL A 69 -11.03 46.01 -26.07
N PHE A 70 -10.64 44.75 -26.26
CA PHE A 70 -10.98 43.98 -27.45
C PHE A 70 -12.50 43.83 -27.62
N LYS A 71 -13.22 43.55 -26.52
CA LYS A 71 -14.67 43.40 -26.55
C LYS A 71 -15.38 44.72 -26.83
N TYR A 72 -14.91 45.82 -26.22
CA TYR A 72 -15.42 47.17 -26.46
C TYR A 72 -15.23 47.59 -27.92
N ASN A 73 -14.03 47.42 -28.48
CA ASN A 73 -13.76 47.77 -29.88
C ASN A 73 -14.67 46.99 -30.85
N ARG A 74 -15.02 45.75 -30.52
CA ARG A 74 -15.96 44.96 -31.32
C ARG A 74 -17.41 45.41 -31.16
N TYR A 75 -17.81 45.85 -29.97
CA TYR A 75 -19.14 46.41 -29.73
C TYR A 75 -19.38 47.66 -30.60
N ASN A 76 -18.38 48.57 -30.64
CA ASN A 76 -18.46 49.81 -31.43
C ASN A 76 -18.53 49.59 -32.96
N LEU A 77 -18.22 48.40 -33.46
CA LEU A 77 -18.35 48.05 -34.87
C LEU A 77 -19.79 47.63 -35.27
N GLY A 78 -20.80 47.99 -34.47
CA GLY A 78 -22.20 47.71 -34.78
C GLY A 78 -22.61 46.25 -34.53
N MET A 79 -21.83 45.50 -33.76
CA MET A 79 -22.21 44.15 -33.35
C MET A 79 -23.42 44.24 -32.43
N ILE A 80 -24.59 43.82 -32.91
CA ILE A 80 -25.75 43.53 -32.06
C ILE A 80 -25.25 42.55 -30.98
N ASN A 81 -25.52 42.83 -29.71
CA ASN A 81 -25.19 41.95 -28.60
C ASN A 81 -25.90 40.61 -28.83
N ILE A 82 -25.25 39.69 -29.54
CA ILE A 82 -25.72 38.32 -29.68
C ILE A 82 -25.66 37.76 -28.27
N GLU A 83 -26.83 37.59 -27.64
CA GLU A 83 -26.90 36.87 -26.38
C GLU A 83 -26.14 35.56 -26.57
N SER A 84 -25.09 35.38 -25.77
CA SER A 84 -24.35 34.13 -25.74
C SER A 84 -25.32 32.99 -25.46
N GLN A 85 -25.70 32.25 -26.50
CA GLN A 85 -26.41 30.96 -26.39
C GLN A 85 -25.52 29.88 -25.77
N THR A 86 -24.24 30.19 -25.51
CA THR A 86 -23.29 29.33 -24.82
C THR A 86 -23.79 29.05 -23.40
N GLY A 87 -24.17 27.80 -23.13
CA GLY A 87 -24.79 27.36 -21.87
C GLY A 87 -26.29 27.08 -21.94
N LYS A 88 -26.98 27.46 -23.03
CA LYS A 88 -28.39 27.10 -23.29
C LYS A 88 -28.55 25.77 -24.04
N SER A 89 -27.45 25.04 -24.33
CA SER A 89 -27.57 23.69 -24.88
C SER A 89 -28.25 22.80 -23.86
N SER A 90 -29.32 22.09 -24.24
CA SER A 90 -29.88 21.03 -23.40
C SER A 90 -28.73 20.16 -22.90
N LYS A 91 -28.71 19.88 -21.59
CA LYS A 91 -27.66 19.09 -20.96
C LYS A 91 -27.56 17.78 -21.72
N LYS A 92 -26.57 17.64 -22.61
CA LYS A 92 -26.50 16.46 -23.46
C LYS A 92 -26.54 15.24 -22.53
N GLY A 93 -27.43 14.29 -22.83
CA GLY A 93 -27.71 13.15 -21.93
C GLY A 93 -26.42 12.43 -21.49
N LYS A 94 -26.44 11.78 -20.32
CA LYS A 94 -25.32 10.97 -19.83
C LYS A 94 -24.82 10.06 -20.97
N GLY A 95 -23.54 10.18 -21.36
CA GLY A 95 -22.93 9.40 -22.46
C GLY A 95 -22.61 10.17 -23.74
N SER A 96 -23.02 11.43 -23.84
CA SER A 96 -22.82 12.31 -25.01
C SER A 96 -21.47 13.04 -25.04
N GLY A 97 -20.41 12.32 -24.69
CA GLY A 97 -19.02 12.74 -24.82
C GLY A 97 -18.18 11.60 -25.36
N ARG A 98 -16.94 11.88 -25.78
CA ARG A 98 -15.98 10.82 -26.11
C ARG A 98 -15.92 9.88 -24.90
N PRO A 99 -16.17 8.57 -25.05
CA PRO A 99 -16.12 7.65 -23.92
C PRO A 99 -14.76 7.78 -23.25
N LYS A 100 -14.75 7.90 -21.92
CA LYS A 100 -13.50 7.90 -21.16
C LYS A 100 -12.77 6.61 -21.52
N ARG A 101 -11.55 6.71 -22.06
CA ARG A 101 -10.69 5.55 -22.26
C ARG A 101 -10.63 4.81 -20.92
N GLN A 102 -11.01 3.54 -20.92
CA GLN A 102 -10.85 2.70 -19.75
C GLN A 102 -9.37 2.72 -19.38
N LYS A 103 -9.07 2.88 -18.08
CA LYS A 103 -7.69 2.82 -17.58
C LYS A 103 -7.24 1.35 -17.58
N ILE A 104 -7.08 0.78 -18.77
CA ILE A 104 -6.55 -0.56 -18.93
C ILE A 104 -5.07 -0.50 -18.55
N THR A 105 -4.67 -1.33 -17.60
CA THR A 105 -3.26 -1.38 -17.21
C THR A 105 -2.46 -2.07 -18.31
N PRO A 106 -1.17 -1.72 -18.51
CA PRO A 106 -0.33 -2.39 -19.52
C PRO A 106 -0.34 -3.92 -19.41
N ILE A 107 -0.48 -4.45 -18.18
CA ILE A 107 -0.54 -5.89 -17.89
C ILE A 107 -1.80 -6.54 -18.49
N GLU A 108 -2.95 -5.87 -18.40
CA GLU A 108 -4.22 -6.38 -18.95
C GLU A 108 -4.23 -6.38 -20.48
N ILE A 109 -3.53 -5.42 -21.10
CA ILE A 109 -3.36 -5.38 -22.56
C ILE A 109 -2.56 -6.59 -23.02
N VAL A 110 -1.40 -6.82 -22.39
CA VAL A 110 -0.52 -7.95 -22.71
C VAL A 110 -1.24 -9.28 -22.53
N LYS A 111 -2.03 -9.43 -21.45
CA LYS A 111 -2.79 -10.65 -21.20
C LYS A 111 -3.81 -10.95 -22.32
N LYS A 112 -4.51 -9.92 -22.82
CA LYS A 112 -5.46 -10.07 -23.94
C LYS A 112 -4.77 -10.48 -25.24
N GLU A 113 -3.55 -10.01 -25.46
CA GLU A 113 -2.77 -10.41 -26.63
C GLU A 113 -2.24 -11.85 -26.51
N TRP A 114 -1.82 -12.29 -25.33
CA TRP A 114 -1.44 -13.69 -25.10
C TRP A 114 -2.59 -14.67 -25.31
N GLU A 115 -3.83 -14.30 -24.96
CA GLU A 115 -5.01 -15.14 -25.16
C GLU A 115 -5.35 -15.36 -26.64
N LYS A 116 -4.97 -14.43 -27.53
CA LYS A 116 -5.20 -14.53 -28.98
C LYS A 116 -4.08 -15.29 -29.71
N MET A 117 -2.95 -15.51 -29.05
CA MET A 117 -1.73 -16.00 -29.67
C MET A 117 -1.73 -17.54 -29.76
N PRO A 118 -1.27 -18.15 -30.87
CA PRO A 118 -1.09 -19.60 -30.94
C PRO A 118 -0.06 -20.09 -29.92
N LYS A 119 -0.21 -21.36 -29.51
CA LYS A 119 0.65 -21.97 -28.48
C LYS A 119 2.14 -21.96 -28.86
N GLU A 120 2.45 -22.10 -30.15
CA GLU A 120 3.82 -22.10 -30.68
C GLU A 120 4.52 -20.77 -30.42
N GLN A 121 3.87 -19.66 -30.77
CA GLN A 121 4.40 -18.31 -30.52
C GLN A 121 4.56 -18.02 -29.02
N LEU A 122 3.66 -18.55 -28.17
CA LEU A 122 3.81 -18.42 -26.71
C LEU A 122 5.05 -19.17 -26.19
N ILE A 123 5.41 -20.30 -26.80
CA ILE A 123 6.61 -21.07 -26.44
C ILE A 123 7.87 -20.29 -26.84
N GLU A 124 7.92 -19.76 -28.07
CA GLU A 124 9.05 -18.93 -28.54
C GLU A 124 9.30 -17.73 -27.62
N ILE A 125 8.23 -17.04 -27.21
CA ILE A 125 8.35 -15.92 -26.27
C ILE A 125 8.93 -16.37 -24.93
N LEU A 126 8.51 -17.54 -24.41
CA LEU A 126 9.02 -18.08 -23.15
C LEU A 126 10.50 -18.46 -23.25
N GLU A 127 10.95 -18.96 -24.39
CA GLU A 127 12.37 -19.27 -24.65
C GLU A 127 13.20 -17.99 -24.63
N ILE A 128 12.77 -16.94 -25.33
CA ILE A 128 13.44 -15.62 -25.32
C ILE A 128 13.57 -15.06 -23.90
N TYR A 129 12.49 -15.15 -23.11
CA TYR A 129 12.54 -14.72 -21.71
C TYR A 129 13.54 -15.55 -20.92
N LYS A 130 13.46 -16.88 -21.00
CA LYS A 130 14.34 -17.77 -20.24
C LYS A 130 15.82 -17.49 -20.53
N ASP A 131 16.18 -17.37 -21.80
CA ASP A 131 17.54 -17.01 -22.22
C ASP A 131 17.98 -15.66 -21.65
N SER A 132 17.08 -14.68 -21.63
CA SER A 132 17.36 -13.35 -21.06
C SER A 132 17.53 -13.39 -19.54
N PHE A 133 16.74 -14.20 -18.82
CA PHE A 133 16.88 -14.37 -17.37
C PHE A 133 18.21 -15.05 -17.01
N ASP A 134 18.56 -16.11 -17.75
CA ASP A 134 19.77 -16.90 -17.52
C ASP A 134 21.03 -16.08 -17.83
N ARG A 135 21.09 -15.33 -18.95
CA ARG A 135 22.24 -14.48 -19.30
C ARG A 135 22.47 -13.33 -18.32
N ASN A 136 21.40 -12.77 -17.78
CA ASN A 136 21.47 -11.62 -16.89
C ASN A 136 21.51 -12.00 -15.39
N ASN A 137 21.56 -13.29 -15.06
CA ASN A 137 21.51 -13.80 -13.67
C ASN A 137 20.34 -13.21 -12.85
N ILE A 138 19.20 -12.97 -13.48
CA ILE A 138 18.05 -12.34 -12.82
C ILE A 138 17.35 -13.40 -11.96
N GLU A 139 17.41 -13.23 -10.64
CA GLU A 139 16.73 -14.13 -9.72
C GLU A 139 15.21 -13.90 -9.76
N VAL A 140 14.46 -14.96 -10.05
CA VAL A 140 13.00 -14.92 -10.09
C VAL A 140 12.44 -14.72 -8.69
N ASP A 141 11.54 -13.74 -8.52
CA ASP A 141 10.81 -13.52 -7.28
C ASP A 141 9.92 -14.73 -6.92
N ILE A 142 10.45 -15.60 -6.06
CA ILE A 142 9.82 -16.87 -5.66
C ILE A 142 8.57 -16.65 -4.79
N SER A 143 8.35 -15.44 -4.27
CA SER A 143 7.16 -15.12 -3.46
C SER A 143 5.86 -15.34 -4.25
N LYS A 144 5.89 -15.12 -5.57
CA LYS A 144 4.75 -15.33 -6.48
C LYS A 144 4.44 -16.81 -6.72
N ILE A 145 5.44 -17.69 -6.62
CA ILE A 145 5.29 -19.13 -6.83
C ILE A 145 4.35 -19.77 -5.80
N LYS A 146 4.26 -19.18 -4.59
CA LYS A 146 3.38 -19.65 -3.50
C LYS A 146 1.93 -19.84 -3.94
N LYS A 147 1.42 -18.96 -4.82
CA LYS A 147 0.01 -18.93 -5.24
C LYS A 147 -0.29 -19.77 -6.49
N SER A 148 0.74 -20.37 -7.09
CA SER A 148 0.57 -21.14 -8.34
C SER A 148 -0.07 -22.52 -8.08
N SER A 149 -0.97 -22.94 -8.97
CA SER A 149 -1.51 -24.31 -9.00
C SER A 149 -0.53 -25.34 -9.60
N LEU A 150 0.57 -24.88 -10.19
CA LEU A 150 1.56 -25.72 -10.86
C LEU A 150 2.26 -26.70 -9.90
N SER A 151 2.56 -27.89 -10.40
CA SER A 151 3.32 -28.91 -9.67
C SER A 151 4.72 -28.41 -9.30
N THR A 152 5.19 -28.77 -8.10
CA THR A 152 6.53 -28.42 -7.60
C THR A 152 7.65 -28.91 -8.52
N ARG A 153 7.48 -30.07 -9.16
CA ARG A 153 8.45 -30.60 -10.13
C ARG A 153 8.58 -29.70 -11.36
N LYS A 154 7.45 -29.30 -11.95
CA LYS A 154 7.43 -28.42 -13.14
C LYS A 154 8.07 -27.08 -12.83
N LEU A 155 7.71 -26.49 -11.69
CA LEU A 155 8.31 -25.24 -11.22
C LEU A 155 9.83 -25.36 -11.00
N GLY A 156 10.30 -26.49 -10.45
CA GLY A 156 11.73 -26.74 -10.25
C GLY A 156 12.52 -26.76 -11.54
N LEU A 157 11.97 -27.40 -12.58
CA LEU A 157 12.56 -27.44 -13.91
C LEU A 157 12.55 -26.07 -14.60
N CYS A 158 11.44 -25.33 -14.49
CA CYS A 158 11.32 -24.02 -15.14
C CYS A 158 12.22 -22.95 -14.52
N PHE A 159 12.39 -22.95 -13.20
CA PHE A 159 13.13 -21.91 -12.47
C PHE A 159 14.53 -22.33 -12.06
N ASN A 160 14.98 -23.53 -12.47
CA ASN A 160 16.27 -24.11 -12.06
C ASN A 160 16.50 -24.06 -10.54
N LYS A 161 15.46 -24.40 -9.76
CA LYS A 161 15.52 -24.45 -8.29
C LYS A 161 15.20 -25.86 -7.81
N SER A 162 15.80 -26.24 -6.68
CA SER A 162 15.56 -27.55 -6.10
C SER A 162 14.08 -27.76 -5.75
N LYS A 163 13.59 -28.99 -5.93
CA LYS A 163 12.21 -29.38 -5.62
C LYS A 163 11.85 -29.10 -4.15
N SER A 164 12.78 -29.35 -3.23
CA SER A 164 12.61 -29.13 -1.80
C SER A 164 12.48 -27.64 -1.47
N THR A 165 13.27 -26.78 -2.11
CA THR A 165 13.18 -25.31 -1.96
C THR A 165 11.78 -24.81 -2.32
N ILE A 166 11.25 -25.22 -3.47
CA ILE A 166 9.91 -24.80 -3.92
C ILE A 166 8.82 -25.37 -3.02
N HIS A 167 8.94 -26.63 -2.60
CA HIS A 167 7.98 -27.26 -1.69
C HIS A 167 7.90 -26.54 -0.35
N ASN A 168 9.05 -26.21 0.24
CA ASN A 168 9.12 -25.49 1.51
C ASN A 168 8.49 -24.10 1.40
N LEU A 169 8.68 -23.42 0.27
CA LEU A 169 8.08 -22.09 0.03
C LEU A 169 6.56 -22.14 -0.09
N LYS A 170 6.00 -23.17 -0.75
CA LYS A 170 4.54 -23.39 -0.83
C LYS A 170 3.92 -23.78 0.51
N THR A 171 4.63 -24.53 1.34
CA THR A 171 4.07 -25.13 2.58
C THR A 171 4.38 -24.37 3.88
N LYS A 172 5.24 -23.34 3.82
CA LYS A 172 5.71 -22.57 5.00
C LYS A 172 4.57 -22.08 5.91
N GLU A 173 3.48 -21.57 5.33
CA GLU A 173 2.33 -21.04 6.08
C GLU A 173 1.41 -22.12 6.66
N GLN A 174 1.33 -23.29 6.00
CA GLN A 174 0.56 -24.43 6.52
C GLN A 174 1.26 -25.08 7.72
N GLN A 175 2.59 -25.13 7.73
CA GLN A 175 3.37 -25.68 8.84
C GLN A 175 3.23 -24.83 10.12
N THR A 176 3.16 -23.51 9.99
CA THR A 176 2.90 -22.60 11.12
C THR A 176 1.50 -22.80 11.70
N ARG A 177 0.48 -23.01 10.85
CA ARG A 177 -0.91 -23.24 11.29
C ARG A 177 -1.13 -24.63 11.90
N LYS A 178 -0.42 -25.67 11.46
CA LYS A 178 -0.55 -27.02 12.06
C LYS A 178 0.06 -27.16 13.45
N LYS A 179 0.94 -26.24 13.88
CA LYS A 179 1.51 -26.28 15.25
C LYS A 179 0.47 -26.01 16.35
N SER A 180 -0.66 -25.38 16.04
CA SER A 180 -1.71 -25.04 17.01
C SER A 180 -2.90 -26.01 17.01
N VAL A 181 -2.75 -27.22 16.45
CA VAL A 181 -3.82 -28.22 16.50
C VAL A 181 -3.81 -28.84 17.90
N ASN A 182 -4.80 -28.45 18.72
CA ASN A 182 -5.14 -29.10 19.98
C ASN A 182 -5.24 -30.61 19.74
N THR A 183 -4.39 -31.38 20.41
CA THR A 183 -4.52 -32.84 20.38
C THR A 183 -5.60 -33.26 21.37
N LYS A 184 -6.37 -34.29 21.03
CA LYS A 184 -7.45 -34.91 21.83
C LYS A 184 -7.10 -35.12 23.33
N TYR A 185 -5.81 -35.24 23.65
CA TYR A 185 -5.30 -35.59 24.98
C TYR A 185 -4.63 -34.41 25.72
N ASP A 186 -4.67 -33.19 25.20
CA ASP A 186 -3.96 -32.05 25.80
C ASP A 186 -4.47 -31.72 27.20
N GLU A 187 -5.79 -31.65 27.35
CA GLU A 187 -6.44 -31.39 28.64
C GLU A 187 -6.12 -32.49 29.66
N LEU A 188 -6.12 -33.75 29.21
CA LEU A 188 -5.74 -34.90 30.04
C LEU A 188 -4.29 -34.78 30.53
N ILE A 189 -3.36 -34.40 29.65
CA ILE A 189 -1.95 -34.22 29.98
C ILE A 189 -1.77 -33.05 30.95
N ILE A 190 -2.44 -31.91 30.72
CA ILE A 190 -2.40 -30.74 31.63
C ILE A 190 -2.96 -31.13 33.01
N LYS A 191 -4.11 -31.80 33.06
CA LYS A 191 -4.76 -32.23 34.30
C LYS A 191 -3.88 -33.21 35.07
N SER A 192 -3.30 -34.19 34.38
CA SER A 192 -2.39 -35.18 34.97
C SER A 192 -1.09 -34.55 35.47
N PHE A 193 -0.54 -33.58 34.74
CA PHE A 193 0.68 -32.87 35.13
C PHE A 193 0.47 -31.98 36.36
N LYS A 194 -0.62 -31.20 36.38
CA LYS A 194 -1.00 -30.35 37.53
C LYS A 194 -1.31 -31.19 38.77
N LYS A 195 -2.02 -32.31 38.62
CA LYS A 195 -2.32 -33.23 39.73
C LYS A 195 -1.07 -33.82 40.39
N ASN A 196 -0.01 -34.02 39.61
CA ASN A 196 1.29 -34.47 40.10
C ASN A 196 2.26 -33.31 40.41
N LYS A 197 1.75 -32.09 40.62
CA LYS A 197 2.51 -30.88 40.99
C LYS A 197 3.68 -30.57 40.05
N GLY A 198 3.60 -30.98 38.79
CA GLY A 198 4.67 -30.78 37.80
C GLY A 198 5.95 -31.58 38.04
N LEU A 199 5.92 -32.62 38.89
CA LEU A 199 7.09 -33.47 39.17
C LEU A 199 7.30 -34.57 38.12
N PHE A 200 6.22 -34.99 37.47
CA PHE A 200 6.26 -36.15 36.57
C PHE A 200 6.65 -35.72 35.16
N GLY A 201 7.80 -36.20 34.71
CA GLY A 201 8.21 -36.13 33.30
C GLY A 201 7.48 -37.14 32.41
N ARG A 202 7.75 -37.08 31.11
CA ARG A 202 7.03 -37.83 30.07
C ARG A 202 6.83 -39.33 30.35
N LYS A 203 7.84 -40.04 30.86
CA LYS A 203 7.74 -41.48 31.19
C LYS A 203 6.85 -41.72 32.42
N ARG A 204 7.00 -40.90 33.47
CA ARG A 204 6.17 -41.04 34.68
C ARG A 204 4.72 -40.66 34.41
N LEU A 205 4.49 -39.67 33.54
CA LEU A 205 3.16 -39.31 33.06
C LEU A 205 2.51 -40.41 32.21
N GLU A 206 3.27 -41.07 31.33
CA GLU A 206 2.79 -42.25 30.58
C GLU A 206 2.28 -43.33 31.54
N SER A 207 3.10 -43.74 32.51
CA SER A 207 2.69 -44.74 33.50
C SER A 207 1.49 -44.29 34.33
N TYR A 208 1.43 -43.01 34.73
CA TYR A 208 0.30 -42.45 35.48
C TYR A 208 -0.99 -42.45 34.67
N ILE A 209 -0.92 -42.03 33.41
CA ILE A 209 -2.10 -41.95 32.55
C ILE A 209 -2.63 -43.36 32.22
N ARG A 210 -1.71 -44.30 31.94
CA ARG A 210 -2.05 -45.70 31.70
C ARG A 210 -2.73 -46.34 32.91
N THR A 211 -2.19 -46.14 34.11
CA THR A 211 -2.74 -46.74 35.34
C THR A 211 -4.07 -46.10 35.76
N LYS A 212 -4.18 -44.78 35.68
CA LYS A 212 -5.34 -44.06 36.21
C LYS A 212 -6.52 -43.92 35.26
N PHE A 213 -6.22 -43.69 33.98
CA PHE A 213 -7.25 -43.44 32.96
C PHE A 213 -7.38 -44.61 31.98
N GLN A 214 -6.56 -45.66 32.11
CA GLN A 214 -6.54 -46.82 31.20
C GLN A 214 -6.33 -46.44 29.72
N ILE A 215 -5.71 -45.28 29.48
CA ILE A 215 -5.38 -44.81 28.14
C ILE A 215 -3.91 -45.09 27.88
N ASP A 216 -3.61 -45.83 26.81
CA ASP A 216 -2.23 -46.05 26.40
C ASP A 216 -1.75 -44.88 25.51
N LEU A 217 -0.82 -44.09 26.05
CA LEU A 217 -0.27 -42.89 25.42
C LEU A 217 1.24 -42.97 25.43
N ASN A 218 1.85 -43.12 24.25
CA ASN A 218 3.30 -43.20 24.09
C ASN A 218 4.02 -41.97 24.70
N TYR A 219 5.05 -42.21 25.53
CA TYR A 219 5.84 -41.15 26.16
C TYR A 219 6.44 -40.12 25.18
N ARG A 220 6.69 -40.49 23.92
CA ARG A 220 7.16 -39.56 22.88
C ARG A 220 6.07 -38.57 22.51
N THR A 221 4.83 -39.04 22.38
CA THR A 221 3.65 -38.21 22.13
C THR A 221 3.40 -37.27 23.30
N ILE A 222 3.46 -37.78 24.53
CA ILE A 222 3.37 -36.94 25.74
C ILE A 222 4.50 -35.90 25.76
N GLY A 223 5.74 -36.28 25.46
CA GLY A 223 6.87 -35.35 25.43
C GLY A 223 6.72 -34.24 24.38
N ARG A 224 6.16 -34.55 23.20
CA ARG A 224 5.84 -33.55 22.17
C ARG A 224 4.72 -32.61 22.65
N ALA A 225 3.67 -33.16 23.27
CA ALA A 225 2.57 -32.40 23.83
C ALA A 225 3.05 -31.47 24.96
N MET A 226 3.84 -31.97 25.92
CA MET A 226 4.43 -31.17 27.00
C MET A 226 5.26 -30.00 26.46
N ARG A 227 6.09 -30.24 25.43
CA ARG A 227 6.89 -29.18 24.78
C ARG A 227 5.99 -28.14 24.08
N ARG A 228 4.94 -28.59 23.39
CA ARG A 228 3.98 -27.68 22.73
C ARG A 228 3.17 -26.86 23.74
N LEU A 229 2.82 -27.45 24.88
CA LEU A 229 2.01 -26.86 25.96
C LEU A 229 2.86 -26.14 27.02
N ASN A 230 4.18 -26.01 26.81
CA ASN A 230 5.14 -25.41 27.76
C ASN A 230 5.07 -25.98 29.20
N LEU A 231 4.89 -27.29 29.34
CA LEU A 231 4.86 -28.00 30.62
C LEU A 231 6.28 -28.47 30.99
N PHE A 232 6.97 -27.71 31.84
CA PHE A 232 8.32 -28.03 32.31
C PHE A 232 8.31 -28.66 33.70
N CYS A 233 9.03 -29.77 33.86
CA CYS A 233 9.11 -30.47 35.14
C CYS A 233 9.92 -29.69 36.16
N LEU A 234 9.46 -29.67 37.41
CA LEU A 234 10.24 -29.17 38.53
C LEU A 234 11.38 -30.16 38.81
N ILE A 235 12.58 -29.82 38.36
CA ILE A 235 13.77 -30.61 38.67
C ILE A 235 14.23 -30.22 40.07
N ARG A 236 14.27 -31.18 40.99
CA ARG A 236 14.96 -30.98 42.27
C ARG A 236 16.43 -30.76 41.96
N ARG A 237 16.93 -29.53 42.14
CA ARG A 237 18.37 -29.28 42.15
C ARG A 237 18.95 -29.98 43.37
N LYS A 238 19.98 -30.82 43.17
CA LYS A 238 20.75 -31.36 44.30
C LYS A 238 21.28 -30.16 45.08
N LYS A 239 21.14 -30.16 46.42
CA LYS A 239 21.85 -29.17 47.24
C LYS A 239 23.34 -29.36 46.97
N ILE A 240 24.06 -28.26 46.72
CA ILE A 240 25.51 -28.29 46.65
C ILE A 240 25.99 -28.72 48.04
N ASP A 241 26.79 -29.78 48.10
CA ASP A 241 27.39 -30.23 49.34
C ASP A 241 28.31 -29.09 49.83
N ARG A 242 28.18 -28.66 51.09
CA ARG A 242 29.01 -27.57 51.63
C ARG A 242 30.47 -27.98 51.51
N GLU A 243 31.31 -27.10 50.98
CA GLU A 243 32.76 -27.31 50.92
C GLU A 243 33.31 -27.56 52.33
N GLN A 244 33.98 -28.68 52.55
CA GLN A 244 34.77 -28.90 53.76
C GLN A 244 36.06 -28.09 53.63
N LYS A 245 36.11 -26.94 54.30
CA LYS A 245 37.34 -26.15 54.40
C LYS A 245 38.34 -26.88 55.29
N ASN A 246 39.55 -27.08 54.81
CA ASN A 246 40.63 -27.58 55.65
C ASN A 246 41.13 -26.43 56.56
N THR A 247 40.68 -26.41 57.81
CA THR A 247 41.10 -25.39 58.79
C THR A 247 42.49 -25.65 59.38
N ASN A 248 43.12 -26.79 59.06
CA ASN A 248 44.47 -27.14 59.50
C ASN A 248 45.60 -26.53 58.65
N VAL A 249 45.28 -25.52 57.83
CA VAL A 249 46.31 -24.78 57.09
C VAL A 249 46.95 -23.78 58.05
N LYS A 250 48.18 -24.05 58.48
CA LYS A 250 49.01 -23.08 59.21
C LYS A 250 49.64 -22.14 58.18
N PHE A 251 49.24 -20.88 58.20
CA PHE A 251 49.92 -19.84 57.44
C PHE A 251 51.17 -19.40 58.20
N ILE A 252 52.24 -19.09 57.47
CA ILE A 252 53.45 -18.51 58.04
C ILE A 252 53.08 -17.12 58.56
N ASP A 253 53.39 -16.82 59.82
CA ASP A 253 53.21 -15.47 60.36
C ASP A 253 54.27 -14.54 59.76
N LEU A 254 53.88 -13.82 58.72
CA LEU A 254 54.76 -12.89 58.01
C LEU A 254 55.12 -11.66 58.85
N VAL A 255 54.39 -11.41 59.94
CA VAL A 255 54.52 -10.20 60.76
C VAL A 255 55.33 -10.47 62.04
N ASN A 256 55.66 -11.73 62.34
CA ASN A 256 56.34 -12.17 63.58
C ASN A 256 55.75 -11.48 64.81
N ARG A 257 54.41 -11.43 64.90
CA ARG A 257 53.73 -10.80 66.03
C ARG A 257 53.49 -11.88 67.08
N ASP A 258 53.88 -11.59 68.31
CA ASP A 258 53.52 -12.45 69.43
C ASP A 258 52.05 -12.22 69.78
N TYR A 259 51.18 -13.14 69.34
CA TYR A 259 49.76 -13.13 69.66
C TYR A 259 49.45 -13.84 70.99
N HIS A 260 50.48 -14.30 71.73
CA HIS A 260 50.35 -15.04 72.97
C HIS A 260 50.85 -14.28 74.22
N GLY A 261 50.87 -12.94 74.18
CA GLY A 261 51.09 -12.10 75.37
C GLY A 261 50.08 -12.35 76.48
#